data_AF-A0A1G8S4Q8-F1
#
_entry.id   AF-A0A1G8S4Q8-F1
#
_cell.length_a   1.000
_cell.length_b   1.000
_cell.length_c   1.000
_cell.angle_alpha   90.00
_cell.angle_beta   90.00
_cell.angle_gamma   90.00
#
_symmetry.space_group_name_H-M   'P 1'
#
loop_
_entity.id
_entity.type
_entity.pdbx_description
1 polymer ?
#
loop_
_entity_poly.entity_id
_entity_poly.type
_entity_poly.pdbx_seq_one_letter_code
_entity_poly.pdbx_strand_id
1 'polypeptide(L)'
;TSQDAPFSDKLMLYHIGFLLQTAQAYHGTGLAVAMRTDLAMNYEKIILKNLLVTKDWFDLMTKYKWLEQPPLAPNRKKIAKGK
;
A
#
# COMPACT_ATOMS: atom_id res chain seq x y z
N THR A 1 -18.35 -30.58 -4.13
CA THR A 1 -17.94 -29.31 -3.50
C THR A 1 -17.16 -28.51 -4.52
N SER A 2 -17.49 -27.24 -4.75
CA SER A 2 -16.75 -26.40 -5.72
C SER A 2 -15.30 -26.20 -5.27
N GLN A 3 -14.35 -26.26 -6.21
CA GLN A 3 -12.92 -25.97 -5.98
C GLN A 3 -12.52 -24.58 -6.48
N ASP A 4 -13.43 -23.89 -7.18
CA ASP A 4 -13.19 -22.55 -7.71
C ASP A 4 -13.42 -21.50 -6.63
N ALA A 5 -12.48 -20.57 -6.50
CA ALA A 5 -12.62 -19.46 -5.57
C ALA A 5 -13.83 -18.59 -5.99
N PRO A 6 -14.71 -18.19 -5.05
CA PRO A 6 -15.90 -17.41 -5.37
C PRO A 6 -15.60 -15.94 -5.74
N PHE A 7 -14.37 -15.48 -5.51
CA PHE A 7 -13.92 -14.11 -5.81
C PHE A 7 -12.70 -14.14 -6.73
N SER A 8 -12.58 -13.11 -7.57
CA SER A 8 -11.43 -12.96 -8.46
C SER A 8 -10.17 -12.54 -7.68
N ASP A 9 -9.01 -12.94 -8.18
CA ASP A 9 -7.71 -12.53 -7.64
C ASP A 9 -7.56 -11.01 -7.56
N LYS A 10 -8.09 -10.28 -8.55
CA LYS A 10 -8.12 -8.81 -8.56
C LYS A 10 -8.87 -8.27 -7.34
N LEU A 11 -10.09 -8.76 -7.09
CA LEU A 11 -10.91 -8.30 -5.97
C LEU A 11 -10.27 -8.66 -4.63
N MET A 12 -9.72 -9.87 -4.51
CA MET A 12 -9.05 -10.33 -3.29
C MET A 12 -7.81 -9.50 -3.00
N LEU A 13 -6.92 -9.26 -3.99
CA LEU A 13 -5.75 -8.42 -3.79
C LEU A 13 -6.14 -6.98 -3.45
N TYR A 14 -7.18 -6.41 -4.04
CA TYR A 14 -7.65 -5.08 -3.65
C TYR A 14 -8.00 -5.01 -2.16
N HIS A 15 -8.70 -6.02 -1.63
CA HIS A 15 -9.01 -6.09 -0.20
C HIS A 15 -7.76 -6.26 0.67
N ILE A 16 -6.78 -7.07 0.24
CA ILE A 16 -5.50 -7.20 0.94
C ILE A 16 -4.79 -5.84 1.02
N GLY A 17 -4.72 -5.10 -0.10
CA GLY A 17 -4.12 -3.76 -0.13
C GLY A 17 -4.82 -2.77 0.80
N PHE A 18 -6.16 -2.78 0.82
CA PHE A 18 -6.97 -1.97 1.72
C PHE A 18 -6.65 -2.29 3.19
N LEU A 19 -6.69 -3.57 3.58
CA LEU A 19 -6.41 -4.02 4.94
C LEU A 19 -4.98 -3.68 5.38
N LEU A 20 -3.99 -3.84 4.49
CA LEU A 20 -2.59 -3.48 4.75
C LEU A 20 -2.42 -1.97 5.02
N GLN A 21 -3.09 -1.11 4.24
CA GLN A 21 -3.08 0.34 4.47
C GLN A 21 -3.74 0.71 5.80
N THR A 22 -4.92 0.14 6.09
CA THR A 22 -5.61 0.36 7.37
C THR A 22 -4.76 -0.08 8.55
N ALA A 23 -4.12 -1.24 8.48
CA ALA A 23 -3.19 -1.71 9.51
C ALA A 23 -2.01 -0.74 9.69
N GLN A 24 -1.46 -0.18 8.61
CA GLN A 24 -0.39 0.82 8.72
C GLN A 24 -0.83 2.11 9.38
N ALA A 25 -2.04 2.58 9.09
CA ALA A 25 -2.58 3.75 9.78
C ALA A 25 -2.69 3.48 11.28
N TYR A 26 -3.23 2.33 11.69
CA TYR A 26 -3.34 1.98 13.11
C TYR A 26 -1.98 1.83 13.80
N HIS A 27 -1.00 1.15 13.16
CA HIS A 27 0.34 1.05 13.72
C HIS A 27 1.05 2.40 13.80
N GLY A 28 0.89 3.26 12.78
CA GLY A 28 1.46 4.60 12.78
C GLY A 28 0.88 5.49 13.88
N THR A 29 -0.44 5.44 14.09
CA THR A 29 -1.09 6.10 15.23
C THR A 29 -0.60 5.53 16.56
N GLY A 30 -0.52 4.20 16.68
CA GLY A 30 -0.02 3.52 17.87
C GLY A 30 1.41 3.93 18.21
N LEU A 31 2.29 4.00 17.20
CA LEU A 31 3.65 4.50 17.35
C LEU A 31 3.67 5.95 17.85
N ALA A 32 2.87 6.83 17.24
CA ALA A 32 2.85 8.25 17.56
C ALA A 32 2.42 8.55 19.00
N VAL A 33 1.57 7.70 19.60
CA VAL A 33 1.06 7.90 20.97
C VAL A 33 1.77 7.03 22.02
N ALA A 34 2.64 6.10 21.60
CA ALA A 34 3.32 5.20 22.53
C ALA A 34 4.38 5.95 23.36
N MET A 35 4.14 6.06 24.67
CA MET A 35 5.14 6.57 25.62
C MET A 35 6.17 5.52 26.03
N ARG A 36 5.84 4.24 25.84
CA ARG A 36 6.69 3.10 26.15
C ARG A 36 7.60 2.77 24.97
N THR A 37 8.91 2.81 25.20
CA THR A 37 9.93 2.61 24.15
C THR A 37 9.91 1.21 23.55
N ASP A 38 9.60 0.18 24.34
CA ASP A 38 9.45 -1.20 23.85
C ASP A 38 8.27 -1.35 22.89
N LEU A 39 7.15 -0.66 23.16
CA LEU A 39 5.99 -0.63 22.27
C LEU A 39 6.29 0.16 21.00
N ALA A 40 6.95 1.33 21.11
CA ALA A 40 7.36 2.12 19.95
C ALA A 40 8.25 1.30 18.99
N MET A 41 9.28 0.62 19.51
CA MET A 41 10.14 -0.25 18.70
C MET A 41 9.37 -1.39 18.03
N ASN A 42 8.37 -1.97 18.71
CA ASN A 42 7.53 -3.01 18.13
C ASN A 42 6.65 -2.47 16.98
N TYR A 43 6.09 -1.28 17.13
CA TYR A 43 5.34 -0.62 16.06
C TYR A 43 6.23 -0.30 14.85
N GLU A 44 7.43 0.26 15.06
CA GLU A 44 8.38 0.51 13.97
C GLU A 44 8.74 -0.78 13.22
N LYS A 45 9.02 -1.86 13.96
CA LYS A 45 9.37 -3.15 13.37
C LYS A 45 8.25 -3.72 12.50
N ILE A 46 6.99 -3.64 12.95
CA ILE A 46 5.86 -4.16 12.15
C ILE A 46 5.55 -3.25 10.96
N ILE A 47 5.69 -1.93 11.10
CA ILE A 47 5.53 -0.98 10.00
C ILE A 47 6.52 -1.30 8.88
N LEU A 48 7.81 -1.45 9.22
CA LEU A 48 8.85 -1.77 8.23
C LEU A 48 8.58 -3.10 7.51
N LYS A 49 8.16 -4.13 8.23
CA LYS A 49 7.80 -5.42 7.61
C LYS A 49 6.61 -5.29 6.66
N ASN A 50 5.57 -4.57 7.06
CA ASN A 50 4.40 -4.42 6.23
C ASN A 50 4.66 -3.55 5.00
N LEU A 51 5.61 -2.60 5.04
CA LEU A 51 6.01 -1.83 3.87
C LEU A 51 6.59 -2.74 2.77
N LEU A 52 7.34 -3.78 3.15
CA LEU A 52 7.84 -4.78 2.19
C LEU A 52 6.69 -5.55 1.54
N VAL A 53 5.72 -6.01 2.34
CA VAL A 53 4.53 -6.71 1.82
C VAL A 53 3.67 -5.79 0.94
N THR A 54 3.55 -4.52 1.32
CA THR A 54 2.80 -3.52 0.53
C THR A 54 3.49 -3.23 -0.80
N LYS A 55 4.82 -3.22 -0.84
CA LYS A 55 5.58 -3.15 -2.09
C LYS A 55 5.27 -4.35 -2.98
N ASP A 56 5.34 -5.57 -2.45
CA ASP A 56 5.05 -6.78 -3.25
C ASP A 56 3.62 -6.76 -3.80
N TRP A 57 2.66 -6.31 -2.99
CA TRP A 57 1.29 -6.06 -3.43
C TRP A 57 1.24 -5.03 -4.57
N PHE A 58 1.92 -3.88 -4.43
CA PHE A 58 1.95 -2.83 -5.44
C PHE A 58 2.58 -3.30 -6.76
N ASP A 59 3.68 -4.06 -6.68
CA ASP A 59 4.36 -4.63 -7.84
C ASP A 59 3.44 -5.62 -8.56
N LEU A 60 2.70 -6.45 -7.82
CA LEU A 60 1.74 -7.41 -8.37
C LEU A 60 0.56 -6.71 -9.05
N MET A 61 -0.03 -5.72 -8.38
CA MET A 61 -1.17 -4.97 -8.92
C MET A 61 -0.77 -4.16 -10.16
N THR A 62 0.46 -3.64 -10.21
CA THR A 62 1.02 -2.95 -11.38
C THR A 62 1.29 -3.92 -12.53
N LYS A 63 1.89 -5.08 -12.24
CA LYS A 63 2.18 -6.14 -13.22
C LYS A 63 0.90 -6.56 -13.98
N TYR A 64 -0.22 -6.71 -13.27
CA TYR A 64 -1.50 -7.07 -13.88
C TYR A 64 -2.33 -5.87 -14.37
N LYS A 65 -1.80 -4.64 -14.29
CA LYS A 65 -2.51 -3.40 -14.66
C LYS A 65 -3.85 -3.27 -13.93
N TRP A 66 -3.86 -3.68 -12.66
CA TRP A 66 -5.04 -3.60 -11.81
C TRP A 66 -5.14 -2.26 -11.10
N LEU A 67 -4.05 -1.53 -10.90
CA LEU A 67 -4.10 -0.14 -10.41
C LEU A 67 -4.39 0.85 -11.52
N GLU A 68 -5.17 1.87 -11.17
CA GLU A 68 -5.30 3.07 -11.98
C GLU A 68 -4.05 3.93 -11.85
N GLN A 69 -3.67 4.59 -12.94
CA GLN A 69 -2.62 5.60 -12.89
C GLN A 69 -3.22 6.92 -12.36
N PRO A 70 -2.75 7.45 -11.23
CA PRO A 70 -3.21 8.76 -10.77
C PRO A 70 -2.78 9.85 -11.76
N PRO A 71 -3.49 10.99 -11.81
CA PRO A 71 -3.11 12.10 -12.67
C PRO A 71 -1.67 12.52 -12.40
N LEU A 72 -0.84 12.53 -13.44
CA LEU A 72 0.56 12.91 -13.33
C LEU A 72 0.70 14.43 -13.30
N ALA A 73 1.62 14.93 -12.47
CA ALA A 73 1.96 16.34 -12.46
C ALA A 73 2.45 16.79 -13.86
N PRO A 74 1.95 17.92 -14.40
CA PRO A 74 2.37 18.40 -15.71
C PRO A 74 3.88 18.67 -15.76
N ASN A 75 4.54 18.23 -16.84
CA ASN A 75 5.96 18.50 -17.04
C ASN A 75 6.20 19.97 -17.40
N ARG A 76 6.50 20.78 -16.38
CA ARG A 76 6.74 22.23 -16.51
C ARG A 76 7.85 22.57 -17.51
N LYS A 77 8.90 21.74 -17.61
CA LYS A 77 10.01 21.96 -18.57
C LYS A 77 9.56 21.74 -20.01
N LYS A 78 8.71 20.73 -20.26
CA LYS A 78 8.13 20.48 -21.60
C LYS A 78 7.17 21.61 -22.01
N ILE A 79 6.36 22.09 -21.07
CA ILE A 79 5.42 23.21 -21.30
C ILE A 79 6.16 24.51 -21.60
N ALA A 80 7.24 24.81 -20.87
CA ALA A 80 8.03 26.03 -21.07
C ALA A 80 8.79 26.08 -22.40
N LYS A 81 9.14 24.94 -23.00
CA LYS A 81 9.80 24.85 -24.33
C LYS A 81 8.81 24.97 -25.51
N GLY A 82 7.51 24.85 -25.26
CA GLY A 82 6.45 24.99 -26.25
C GLY A 82 5.78 26.36 -26.25
N LYS A 83 6.34 27.32 -25.50
CA LYS A 83 6.10 28.76 -25.66
C LYS A 83 7.25 29.34 -26.49
#